data_AF-R7UK06-F1
#
_entry.id   AF-R7UK06-F1
#
_cell.length_a   1.000
_cell.length_b   1.000
_cell.length_c   1.000
_cell.angle_alpha   90.00
_cell.angle_beta   90.00
_cell.angle_gamma   90.00
#
_symmetry.space_group_name_H-M   'P 1'
#
loop_
_entity.id
_entity.type
_entity.pdbx_description
1 polymer ?
#
loop_
_entity_poly.entity_id
_entity_poly.type
_entity_poly.pdbx_seq_one_letter_code
_entity_poly.pdbx_strand_id
1 'polypeptide(L)'
;MKLFDTIFTVRNIQNAVSSATYSSLEVCPGNHLNVIIGPNGTGKSSLVSAICLGLAGKTSVLSRAAQASEFIKHGTESATIEIELRGTGRNHVVQRTIRRSGPDLWVLDGAKVNLKKVEEFTRSLKIQVSNLCQFLPQDKVADFAKMSQQDLLENTEMA
;
A
#
# COMPACT_ATOMS: atom_id res chain seq x y z
N MET A 1 3.33 16.50 -17.41
CA MET A 1 3.08 16.34 -15.97
C MET A 1 1.74 15.62 -15.77
N LYS A 2 1.73 14.27 -15.83
CA LYS A 2 0.53 13.40 -15.66
C LYS A 2 0.76 12.47 -14.46
N LEU A 3 0.97 13.05 -13.29
CA LEU A 3 1.46 12.32 -12.10
C LEU A 3 0.42 12.14 -10.99
N PHE A 4 -0.81 12.66 -11.14
CA PHE A 4 -1.80 12.65 -10.05
C PHE A 4 -3.21 12.16 -10.43
N ASP A 5 -3.41 11.58 -11.61
CA ASP A 5 -4.76 11.16 -12.06
C ASP A 5 -5.16 9.73 -11.62
N THR A 6 -4.24 8.98 -11.02
CA THR A 6 -4.55 7.61 -10.56
C THR A 6 -5.29 7.67 -9.24
N ILE A 7 -6.61 7.68 -9.32
CA ILE A 7 -7.51 7.56 -8.18
C ILE A 7 -7.56 6.09 -7.76
N PHE A 8 -7.45 5.83 -6.47
CA PHE A 8 -7.61 4.49 -5.91
C PHE A 8 -8.68 4.49 -4.83
N THR A 9 -9.52 3.47 -4.85
CA THR A 9 -10.56 3.19 -3.85
C THR A 9 -10.10 1.97 -3.05
N VAL A 10 -9.91 2.15 -1.74
CA VAL A 10 -9.48 1.04 -0.86
C VAL A 10 -10.74 0.39 -0.29
N ARG A 11 -11.34 -0.52 -1.05
CA ARG A 11 -12.65 -1.09 -0.74
C ARG A 11 -12.66 -1.97 0.50
N ASN A 12 -11.59 -2.72 0.78
CA ASN A 12 -11.66 -3.68 1.87
C ASN A 12 -10.31 -4.01 2.51
N ILE A 13 -10.11 -3.54 3.73
CA ILE A 13 -9.03 -3.97 4.61
C ILE A 13 -9.65 -4.81 5.72
N GLN A 14 -9.46 -6.13 5.66
CA GLN A 14 -9.93 -7.07 6.67
C GLN A 14 -8.76 -7.66 7.45
N ASN A 15 -8.87 -7.60 8.78
CA ASN A 15 -7.88 -8.17 9.72
C ASN A 15 -6.42 -7.71 9.51
N ALA A 16 -6.20 -6.62 8.76
CA ALA A 16 -4.88 -6.08 8.52
C ALA A 16 -4.46 -5.05 9.60
N VAL A 17 -3.18 -5.16 9.92
CA VAL A 17 -2.30 -4.37 10.79
C VAL A 17 -2.25 -4.76 12.27
N SER A 18 -1.00 -4.75 12.78
CA SER A 18 -0.42 -5.34 13.99
C SER A 18 -0.88 -4.79 15.35
N SER A 19 -1.91 -3.95 15.38
CA SER A 19 -2.52 -3.51 16.63
C SER A 19 -4.02 -3.44 16.42
N ALA A 20 -4.77 -3.76 17.46
CA ALA A 20 -6.19 -4.12 17.56
C ALA A 20 -7.25 -3.24 16.85
N THR A 21 -6.89 -2.33 15.95
CA THR A 21 -7.72 -1.19 15.53
C THR A 21 -8.82 -1.53 14.52
N TYR A 22 -8.57 -2.38 13.51
CA TYR A 22 -9.57 -2.66 12.46
C TYR A 22 -9.85 -4.16 12.33
N SER A 23 -11.11 -4.55 12.53
CA SER A 23 -11.63 -5.85 12.06
C SER A 23 -11.97 -5.78 10.57
N SER A 24 -12.59 -4.67 10.16
CA SER A 24 -12.91 -4.32 8.78
C SER A 24 -12.81 -2.80 8.64
N LEU A 25 -12.22 -2.33 7.54
CA LEU A 25 -12.14 -0.92 7.18
C LEU A 25 -12.32 -0.79 5.67
N GLU A 26 -13.23 0.08 5.25
CA GLU A 26 -13.42 0.50 3.88
C GLU A 26 -13.17 2.01 3.78
N VAL A 27 -12.39 2.42 2.79
CA VAL A 27 -12.06 3.83 2.57
C VAL A 27 -12.21 4.14 1.09
N CYS A 28 -13.01 5.16 0.79
CA CYS A 28 -13.24 5.64 -0.57
C CYS A 28 -12.65 7.05 -0.75
N PRO A 29 -11.33 7.17 -1.01
CA PRO A 29 -10.72 8.45 -1.36
C PRO A 29 -11.40 9.11 -2.55
N GLY A 30 -11.59 10.42 -2.48
CA GLY A 30 -11.96 11.27 -3.60
C GLY A 30 -10.75 11.61 -4.49
N ASN A 31 -10.99 12.40 -5.53
CA ASN A 31 -9.91 12.82 -6.42
C ASN A 31 -8.99 13.85 -5.73
N HIS A 32 -7.71 13.83 -6.10
CA HIS A 32 -6.69 14.79 -5.66
C HIS A 32 -6.28 14.63 -4.19
N LEU A 33 -6.83 15.45 -3.29
CA LEU A 33 -6.37 15.54 -1.90
C LEU A 33 -7.32 14.78 -0.98
N ASN A 34 -6.76 13.81 -0.26
CA ASN A 34 -7.44 13.09 0.79
C ASN A 34 -6.67 13.26 2.09
N VAL A 35 -7.36 13.62 3.17
CA VAL A 35 -6.75 13.86 4.47
C VAL A 35 -7.31 12.88 5.49
N ILE A 36 -6.44 12.06 6.09
CA ILE A 36 -6.81 11.11 7.15
C ILE A 36 -6.42 11.73 8.50
N ILE A 37 -7.42 12.05 9.32
CA ILE A 37 -7.25 12.67 10.64
C ILE A 37 -7.72 11.75 11.77
N GLY A 38 -7.13 11.91 12.96
CA GLY A 38 -7.52 11.17 14.15
C GLY A 38 -6.44 11.16 15.23
N PRO A 39 -6.78 10.84 16.49
CA PRO A 39 -5.83 10.74 17.60
C PRO A 39 -4.66 9.78 17.35
N ASN A 40 -3.61 9.88 18.16
CA ASN A 40 -2.50 8.91 18.11
C ASN A 40 -2.99 7.51 18.50
N GLY A 41 -2.47 6.47 17.83
CA GLY A 41 -2.88 5.09 18.06
C GLY A 41 -4.16 4.64 17.33
N THR A 42 -4.84 5.51 16.58
CA THR A 42 -6.07 5.14 15.81
C THR A 42 -5.80 4.46 14.46
N GLY A 43 -4.57 4.03 14.19
CA GLY A 43 -4.27 3.25 12.99
C GLY A 43 -4.20 4.03 11.66
N LYS A 44 -4.01 5.35 11.68
CA LYS A 44 -3.76 6.14 10.45
C LYS A 44 -2.55 5.61 9.67
N SER A 45 -1.44 5.45 10.36
CA SER A 45 -0.21 4.93 9.77
C SER A 45 -0.34 3.44 9.41
N SER A 46 -1.27 2.72 10.05
CA SER A 46 -1.64 1.35 9.70
C SER A 46 -2.34 1.28 8.33
N LEU A 47 -3.29 2.17 8.07
CA LEU A 47 -3.94 2.28 6.76
C LEU A 47 -2.92 2.54 5.65
N VAL A 48 -1.97 3.45 5.88
CA VAL A 48 -0.87 3.75 4.94
C VAL A 48 0.00 2.50 4.69
N SER A 49 0.34 1.75 5.74
CA SER A 49 1.06 0.47 5.61
C SER A 49 0.27 -0.58 4.83
N ALA A 50 -1.04 -0.69 5.05
CA ALA A 50 -1.90 -1.63 4.32
C ALA A 50 -1.95 -1.30 2.83
N ILE A 51 -2.06 -0.01 2.46
CA ILE A 51 -2.02 0.44 1.06
C ILE A 51 -0.70 0.02 0.40
N CYS A 52 0.43 0.29 1.07
CA CYS A 52 1.75 -0.10 0.57
C CYS A 52 1.84 -1.62 0.35
N LEU A 53 1.45 -2.42 1.33
CA LEU A 53 1.49 -3.89 1.23
C LEU A 53 0.53 -4.42 0.15
N GLY A 54 -0.67 -3.86 0.01
CA GLY A 54 -1.63 -4.27 -1.00
C GLY A 54 -1.17 -3.97 -2.43
N LEU A 55 -0.36 -2.92 -2.62
CA LEU A 55 0.19 -2.52 -3.92
C LEU A 55 1.59 -3.12 -4.20
N ALA A 56 1.86 -4.32 -3.67
CA ALA A 56 3.15 -5.02 -3.82
C ALA A 56 4.37 -4.29 -3.23
N GLY A 57 4.16 -3.38 -2.27
CA GLY A 57 5.22 -2.76 -1.51
C GLY A 57 5.95 -3.74 -0.61
N LYS A 58 7.26 -3.54 -0.47
CA LYS A 58 8.13 -4.35 0.38
C LYS A 58 8.04 -3.87 1.83
N THR A 59 8.14 -4.79 2.78
CA THR A 59 8.15 -4.49 4.23
C THR A 59 9.31 -3.58 4.62
N SER A 60 10.44 -3.64 3.90
CA SER A 60 11.61 -2.77 4.08
C SER A 60 11.30 -1.28 3.91
N VAL A 61 10.28 -0.93 3.10
CA VAL A 61 9.83 0.46 2.92
C VAL A 61 9.11 0.96 4.18
N LEU A 62 8.40 0.07 4.87
CA LEU A 62 7.55 0.42 6.01
C LEU A 62 8.31 0.49 7.35
N SER A 63 9.57 0.04 7.40
CA SER A 63 10.50 0.11 8.56
C SER A 63 9.94 -0.33 9.93
N ARG A 64 8.82 -1.07 9.95
CA ARG A 64 8.08 -1.42 11.18
C ARG A 64 8.05 -2.90 11.51
N ALA A 65 8.32 -3.76 10.54
CA ALA A 65 8.26 -5.20 10.70
C ALA A 65 9.15 -5.87 9.65
N ALA A 66 9.77 -7.00 10.02
CA ALA A 66 10.62 -7.76 9.11
C ALA A 66 9.77 -8.49 8.06
N GLN A 67 8.62 -9.03 8.49
CA GLN A 67 7.75 -9.86 7.67
C GLN A 67 6.33 -9.29 7.54
N ALA A 68 5.67 -9.59 6.42
CA ALA A 68 4.31 -9.14 6.17
C ALA A 68 3.30 -9.73 7.18
N SER A 69 3.57 -10.93 7.69
CA SER A 69 2.74 -11.63 8.70
C SER A 69 2.66 -10.91 10.04
N GLU A 70 3.65 -10.07 10.37
CA GLU A 70 3.62 -9.23 11.57
C GLU A 70 2.54 -8.16 11.49
N PHE A 71 2.12 -7.78 10.28
CA PHE A 71 0.97 -6.91 10.05
C PHE A 71 -0.37 -7.65 10.13
N ILE A 72 -0.43 -8.90 10.58
CA ILE A 72 -1.72 -9.56 10.83
C ILE A 72 -2.20 -9.22 12.24
N LYS A 73 -3.46 -8.84 12.39
CA LYS A 73 -4.07 -8.56 13.69
C LYS A 73 -3.84 -9.72 14.67
N HIS A 74 -3.48 -9.42 15.91
CA HIS A 74 -3.29 -10.42 16.95
C HIS A 74 -4.56 -11.28 17.13
N GLY A 75 -4.38 -12.60 17.27
CA GLY A 75 -5.49 -13.55 17.39
C GLY A 75 -6.16 -13.94 16.06
N THR A 76 -5.64 -13.51 14.91
CA THR A 76 -6.13 -13.93 13.58
C THR A 76 -5.03 -14.60 12.76
N GLU A 77 -5.40 -15.56 11.92
CA GLU A 77 -4.45 -16.34 11.09
C GLU A 77 -4.08 -15.69 9.76
N SER A 78 -4.90 -14.74 9.30
CA SER A 78 -4.70 -14.06 8.02
C SER A 78 -5.29 -12.66 7.99
N ALA A 79 -4.75 -11.84 7.10
CA ALA A 79 -5.23 -10.50 6.77
C ALA A 79 -5.46 -10.41 5.26
N THR A 80 -6.53 -9.72 4.84
CA THR A 80 -6.81 -9.47 3.43
C THR A 80 -6.87 -7.98 3.17
N ILE A 81 -6.18 -7.54 2.13
CA ILE A 81 -6.14 -6.16 1.67
C ILE A 81 -6.62 -6.16 0.23
N GLU A 82 -7.69 -5.43 -0.05
CA GLU A 82 -8.26 -5.23 -1.37
C GLU A 82 -8.23 -3.75 -1.72
N ILE A 83 -7.61 -3.45 -2.86
CA ILE A 83 -7.46 -2.10 -3.39
C ILE A 83 -8.01 -2.11 -4.81
N GLU A 84 -9.04 -1.31 -5.02
CA GLU A 84 -9.52 -1.00 -6.34
C GLU A 84 -8.77 0.22 -6.88
N LEU A 85 -8.28 0.11 -8.11
CA LEU A 85 -7.53 1.12 -8.82
C LEU A 85 -8.37 1.57 -10.01
N ARG A 86 -8.54 2.88 -10.17
CA ARG A 86 -9.25 3.44 -11.31
C ARG A 86 -8.40 3.27 -12.56
N GLY A 87 -8.88 2.49 -13.52
CA GLY A 87 -8.26 2.32 -14.83
C GLY A 87 -8.91 3.20 -15.91
N THR A 88 -8.29 3.23 -17.09
CA THR A 88 -8.87 3.85 -18.28
C THR A 88 -9.92 2.91 -18.88
N GLY A 89 -11.18 3.12 -18.51
CA GLY A 89 -12.33 2.37 -19.02
C GLY A 89 -12.97 1.43 -17.99
N ARG A 90 -12.17 0.61 -17.30
CA ARG A 90 -12.65 -0.19 -16.17
C ARG A 90 -11.73 -0.04 -14.97
N ASN A 91 -12.26 -0.26 -13.78
CA ASN A 91 -11.47 -0.36 -12.58
C ASN A 91 -10.82 -1.75 -12.49
N HIS A 92 -9.71 -1.80 -11.78
CA HIS A 92 -8.96 -3.02 -11.52
C HIS A 92 -8.91 -3.28 -10.03
N VAL A 93 -8.98 -4.54 -9.62
CA VAL A 93 -8.97 -4.92 -8.21
C VAL A 93 -7.72 -5.75 -7.92
N VAL A 94 -6.87 -5.23 -7.03
CA VAL A 94 -5.72 -5.95 -6.48
C VAL A 94 -6.09 -6.42 -5.09
N GLN A 95 -6.01 -7.72 -4.85
CA GLN A 95 -6.21 -8.32 -3.55
C GLN A 95 -4.97 -9.10 -3.12
N ARG A 96 -4.50 -8.83 -1.91
CA ARG A 96 -3.45 -9.59 -1.22
C ARG A 96 -4.04 -10.22 0.04
N THR A 97 -3.86 -11.52 0.20
CA THR A 97 -4.13 -12.21 1.46
C THR A 97 -2.81 -12.67 2.07
N ILE A 98 -2.47 -12.09 3.22
CA ILE A 98 -1.28 -12.39 4.02
C ILE A 98 -1.66 -13.43 5.06
N ARG A 99 -0.85 -14.47 5.23
CA ARG A 99 -1.09 -15.54 6.21
C ARG A 99 0.05 -15.59 7.24
N ARG A 100 -0.25 -15.99 8.48
CA ARG A 100 0.79 -16.21 9.49
C ARG A 100 1.72 -17.37 9.12
N SER A 101 1.13 -18.39 8.49
CA SER A 101 1.82 -19.57 7.99
C SER A 101 1.44 -19.83 6.54
N GLY A 102 2.43 -20.15 5.71
CA GLY A 102 2.28 -20.37 4.28
C GLY A 102 2.47 -19.10 3.43
N PRO A 103 2.44 -19.26 2.09
CA PRO A 103 2.69 -18.16 1.17
C PRO A 103 1.50 -17.20 1.09
N ASP A 104 1.81 -15.94 0.79
CA ASP A 104 0.83 -14.91 0.43
C ASP A 104 0.07 -15.31 -0.84
N LEU A 105 -1.22 -14.96 -0.88
CA LEU A 105 -2.05 -15.12 -2.06
C LEU A 105 -2.29 -13.77 -2.72
N TRP A 106 -2.07 -13.71 -4.03
CA TRP A 106 -2.32 -12.54 -4.86
C TRP A 106 -3.42 -12.83 -5.87
N VAL A 107 -4.36 -11.89 -5.97
CA VAL A 107 -5.47 -11.94 -6.91
C VAL A 107 -5.54 -10.58 -7.62
N LEU A 108 -5.63 -10.62 -8.94
CA LEU A 108 -5.81 -9.44 -9.79
C LEU A 108 -7.06 -9.67 -10.66
N ASP A 109 -8.04 -8.78 -10.54
CA ASP A 109 -9.32 -8.86 -11.26
C ASP A 109 -10.01 -10.24 -11.11
N GLY A 110 -9.96 -10.81 -9.90
CA GLY A 110 -10.53 -12.12 -9.58
C GLY A 110 -9.69 -13.34 -9.97
N ALA A 111 -8.59 -13.15 -10.73
CA ALA A 111 -7.69 -14.24 -11.11
C ALA A 111 -6.48 -14.33 -10.17
N LYS A 112 -6.13 -15.56 -9.74
CA LYS A 112 -4.88 -15.79 -8.98
C LYS A 112 -3.66 -15.48 -9.85
N VAL A 113 -2.76 -14.68 -9.33
CA VAL A 113 -1.53 -14.24 -10.03
C VAL A 113 -0.31 -14.38 -9.12
N ASN A 114 0.88 -14.25 -9.70
CA ASN A 114 2.11 -14.14 -8.92
C ASN A 114 2.41 -12.68 -8.55
N LEU A 115 3.31 -12.47 -7.58
CA LEU A 115 3.75 -11.14 -7.15
C LEU A 115 4.25 -10.30 -8.33
N LYS A 116 5.08 -10.90 -9.20
CA LYS A 116 5.70 -10.21 -10.35
C LYS A 116 4.67 -9.55 -11.26
N LYS A 117 3.54 -10.23 -11.54
CA LYS A 117 2.46 -9.69 -12.36
C LYS A 117 1.75 -8.52 -11.69
N VAL A 118 1.62 -8.53 -10.36
CA VAL A 118 1.07 -7.40 -9.61
C VAL A 118 2.07 -6.23 -9.62
N GLU A 119 3.36 -6.47 -9.44
CA GLU A 119 4.40 -5.44 -9.56
C GLU A 119 4.42 -4.78 -10.94
N GLU A 120 4.35 -5.58 -12.01
CA GLU A 120 4.24 -5.09 -13.39
C GLU A 120 2.97 -4.26 -13.62
N PHE A 121 1.83 -4.72 -13.09
CA PHE A 121 0.56 -4.02 -13.18
C PHE A 121 0.59 -2.67 -12.44
N THR A 122 1.02 -2.65 -11.17
CA THR A 122 1.16 -1.43 -10.37
C THR A 122 2.12 -0.43 -11.04
N ARG A 123 3.22 -0.92 -11.63
CA ARG A 123 4.16 -0.11 -12.41
C ARG A 123 3.52 0.48 -13.67
N SER A 124 2.67 -0.27 -14.37
CA SER A 124 1.95 0.23 -15.56
C SER A 124 1.02 1.40 -15.25
N LEU A 125 0.53 1.48 -14.00
CA LEU A 125 -0.28 2.58 -13.48
C LEU A 125 0.56 3.74 -12.89
N LYS A 126 1.89 3.67 -13.02
CA LYS A 126 2.86 4.62 -12.44
C LYS A 126 2.78 4.75 -10.93
N ILE A 127 2.33 3.70 -10.25
CA ILE A 127 2.29 3.65 -8.79
C ILE A 127 3.63 3.10 -8.31
N GLN A 128 4.41 3.89 -7.58
CA GLN A 128 5.73 3.50 -7.09
C GLN A 128 5.80 3.59 -5.57
N VAL A 129 5.25 2.59 -4.89
CA VAL A 129 5.25 2.53 -3.42
C VAL A 129 6.65 2.39 -2.80
N SER A 130 7.67 2.06 -3.57
CA SER A 130 9.07 2.03 -3.13
C SER A 130 9.82 3.36 -3.32
N ASN A 131 9.23 4.31 -4.06
CA ASN A 131 9.82 5.61 -4.33
C ASN A 131 9.38 6.59 -3.23
N LEU A 132 10.34 7.12 -2.45
CA LEU A 132 10.07 8.02 -1.32
C LEU A 132 9.40 9.33 -1.74
N CYS A 133 9.55 9.75 -3.01
CA CYS A 133 8.89 10.93 -3.56
C CYS A 133 7.39 10.71 -3.82
N GLN A 134 6.95 9.46 -4.02
CA GLN A 134 5.52 9.12 -4.20
C GLN A 134 4.90 8.54 -2.92
N PHE A 135 5.69 7.81 -2.12
CA PHE A 135 5.24 7.18 -0.89
C PHE A 135 6.24 7.47 0.23
N LEU A 136 5.89 8.42 1.10
CA LEU A 136 6.71 8.81 2.24
C LEU A 136 6.10 8.27 3.54
N PRO A 137 6.54 7.11 4.05
CA PRO A 137 6.09 6.63 5.34
C PRO A 137 6.68 7.49 6.46
N GLN A 138 5.93 7.62 7.55
CA GLN A 138 6.27 8.46 8.71
C GLN A 138 7.70 8.28 9.23
N ASP A 139 8.20 7.04 9.21
CA ASP A 139 9.50 6.68 9.77
C ASP A 139 10.66 6.96 8.79
N LYS A 140 10.35 7.26 7.51
CA LYS A 140 11.32 7.56 6.44
C LYS A 140 11.44 9.04 6.09
N VAL A 141 10.75 9.91 6.83
CA VAL A 141 10.84 11.37 6.64
C VAL A 141 12.27 11.88 6.83
N ALA A 142 13.01 11.32 7.79
CA ALA A 142 14.40 11.69 8.03
C ALA A 142 15.35 11.21 6.93
N ASP A 143 15.08 10.05 6.33
CA ASP A 143 15.87 9.52 5.21
C ASP A 143 15.66 10.37 3.96
N PHE A 144 14.41 10.77 3.69
CA PHE A 144 14.09 11.71 2.61
C PHE A 144 14.81 13.05 2.76
N ALA A 145 14.85 13.62 3.97
CA ALA A 145 15.54 14.89 4.23
C ALA A 145 17.07 14.83 4.04
N LYS A 146 17.65 13.63 4.00
CA LYS A 146 19.10 13.41 3.80
C LYS A 146 19.48 13.11 2.35
N MET A 147 18.50 12.98 1.45
CA MET A 147 18.76 12.69 0.03
C MET A 147 19.52 13.83 -0.64
N SER A 148 20.44 13.49 -1.54
CA SER A 148 21.14 14.51 -2.34
C SER A 148 20.21 15.10 -3.41
N GLN A 149 20.58 16.24 -3.97
CA GLN A 149 19.81 16.85 -5.07
C GLN A 149 19.74 15.94 -6.32
N GLN A 150 20.77 15.11 -6.53
CA GLN A 150 20.82 14.14 -7.63
C GLN A 150 19.83 13.00 -7.39
N ASP A 151 19.80 12.45 -6.17
CA ASP A 151 18.84 11.40 -5.81
C ASP A 151 17.39 11.91 -5.92
N LEU A 152 17.13 13.14 -5.48
CA LEU A 152 15.79 13.75 -5.59
C LEU A 152 15.36 13.92 -7.04
N LEU A 153 16.28 14.31 -7.92
CA LEU A 153 16.01 14.45 -9.35
C LEU A 153 15.69 13.08 -9.98
N GLU A 154 16.53 12.07 -9.77
CA GLU A 154 16.31 10.73 -10.31
C GLU A 154 14.98 10.12 -9.84
N ASN A 155 14.67 10.24 -8.54
CA ASN A 155 13.40 9.76 -8.00
C ASN A 155 12.19 10.53 -8.54
N THR A 156 12.36 11.77 -9.01
CA THR A 156 11.30 12.56 -9.63
C THR A 156 11.13 12.23 -11.11
N GLU A 157 12.22 11.99 -11.85
CA GLU A 157 12.17 11.68 -13.29
C GLU A 157 11.71 10.26 -13.57
N MET A 158 12.06 9.33 -12.69
CA MET A 158 11.66 7.93 -12.82
C MET A 158 10.23 7.67 -12.35
N ALA A 159 9.53 8.67 -11.80
CA ALA A 159 8.19 8.61 -11.20
C ALA A 159 7.04 8.41 -12.21
#